data_AF-A0AA41ULE5-F1
#
_entry.id   AF-A0AA41ULE5-F1
#
_cell.length_a   1.000
_cell.length_b   1.000
_cell.length_c   1.000
_cell.angle_alpha   90.00
_cell.angle_beta   90.00
_cell.angle_gamma   90.00
#
_symmetry.space_group_name_H-M   'P 1'
#
loop_
_entity.id
_entity.type
_entity.pdbx_description
1 polymer ?
#
loop_
_entity_poly.entity_id
_entity_poly.type
_entity_poly.pdbx_seq_one_letter_code
_entity_poly.pdbx_strand_id
1 'polypeptide(L)'
;MARTAVIAGTATAVSGNVSRRQQAQAQSAAGQQAAQQQAQQAQYAPPPPPAAAEDDSLSAQIERLATLKTAGVISEAEFSAAKAKLLGI
;
A
#
# COMPACT_ATOMS: atom_id res chain seq x y z
N MET A 1 12.51 55.51 -38.05
CA MET A 1 13.24 55.00 -36.87
C MET A 1 13.14 53.48 -36.82
N ALA A 2 14.28 52.82 -36.61
CA ALA A 2 14.53 51.42 -36.25
C ALA A 2 14.01 50.27 -37.16
N ARG A 3 14.89 49.83 -38.06
CA ARG A 3 15.10 48.39 -38.33
C ARG A 3 16.36 47.96 -37.56
N THR A 4 16.50 46.64 -37.33
CA THR A 4 17.67 45.84 -36.88
C THR A 4 17.82 45.55 -35.38
N ALA A 5 17.66 44.27 -35.02
CA ALA A 5 18.69 43.42 -34.38
C ALA A 5 18.06 42.24 -33.62
N VAL A 6 17.76 41.14 -34.30
CA VAL A 6 17.49 39.84 -33.64
C VAL A 6 18.09 38.71 -34.48
N ILE A 7 19.43 38.66 -34.61
CA ILE A 7 20.09 37.52 -35.29
C ILE A 7 21.34 36.99 -34.55
N ALA A 8 21.85 37.65 -33.50
CA ALA A 8 23.14 37.25 -32.92
C ALA A 8 23.10 36.19 -31.78
N GLY A 9 21.93 35.62 -31.42
CA GLY A 9 21.79 34.89 -30.14
C GLY A 9 21.66 33.36 -30.19
N THR A 10 21.42 32.74 -31.35
CA THR A 10 20.90 31.36 -31.37
C THR A 10 21.95 30.25 -31.34
N ALA A 11 23.24 30.57 -31.55
CA ALA A 11 24.32 29.57 -31.50
C ALA A 11 24.68 29.13 -30.06
N THR A 12 24.63 30.05 -29.08
CA THR A 12 24.97 29.76 -27.68
C THR A 12 23.84 29.01 -26.95
N ALA A 13 22.59 29.13 -27.43
CA ALA A 13 21.43 28.47 -26.82
C ALA A 13 21.41 26.95 -27.03
N VAL A 14 21.94 26.46 -28.16
CA VAL A 14 21.93 25.02 -28.49
C VAL A 14 23.00 24.26 -27.71
N SER A 15 24.20 24.82 -27.52
CA SER A 15 25.28 24.18 -26.75
C SER A 15 24.96 24.05 -25.25
N GLY A 16 24.34 25.09 -24.65
CA GLY A 16 23.88 25.02 -23.26
C GLY A 16 22.74 24.03 -23.03
N ASN A 17 21.88 23.82 -24.04
CA ASN A 17 20.76 22.88 -23.96
C ASN A 17 21.24 21.42 -24.03
N VAL A 18 22.26 21.12 -24.85
CA VAL A 18 22.84 19.78 -24.95
C VAL A 18 23.57 19.39 -23.65
N SER A 19 24.36 20.29 -23.05
CA SER A 19 25.00 20.02 -21.74
C SER A 19 23.96 19.79 -20.63
N ARG A 20 22.90 20.59 -20.59
CA ARG A 20 21.81 20.43 -19.62
C ARG A 20 21.05 19.11 -19.84
N ARG A 21 20.87 18.69 -21.09
CA ARG A 21 20.25 17.41 -21.44
C ARG A 21 21.13 16.21 -21.08
N GLN A 22 22.45 16.32 -21.24
CA GLN A 22 23.39 15.29 -20.79
C GLN A 22 23.43 15.18 -19.26
N GLN A 23 23.43 16.31 -18.54
CA GLN A 23 23.32 16.32 -17.07
C GLN A 23 21.99 15.73 -16.58
N ALA A 24 20.87 16.08 -17.23
CA ALA A 24 19.57 15.52 -16.93
C ALA A 24 19.52 14.01 -17.21
N GLN A 25 20.13 13.54 -18.31
CA GLN A 25 20.25 12.10 -18.58
C GLN A 25 21.13 11.39 -17.54
N ALA A 26 22.25 11.97 -17.12
CA ALA A 26 23.11 11.38 -16.08
C ALA A 26 22.38 11.28 -14.73
N GLN A 27 21.63 12.32 -14.34
CA GLN A 27 20.79 12.29 -13.13
C GLN A 27 19.65 11.25 -13.24
N SER A 28 19.03 11.15 -14.43
CA SER A 28 17.96 10.17 -14.69
C SER A 28 18.48 8.73 -14.68
N ALA A 29 19.69 8.49 -15.19
CA ALA A 29 20.31 7.17 -15.20
C ALA A 29 20.68 6.72 -13.78
N ALA A 30 21.22 7.62 -12.95
CA ALA A 30 21.53 7.34 -11.55
C ALA A 30 20.26 7.02 -10.73
N GLY A 31 19.16 7.75 -10.95
CA GLY A 31 17.88 7.49 -10.29
C GLY A 31 17.25 6.14 -10.68
N GLN A 32 17.36 5.75 -11.95
CA GLN A 32 16.83 4.47 -12.44
C GLN A 32 17.59 3.26 -11.91
N GLN A 33 18.90 3.36 -11.73
CA GLN A 33 19.71 2.27 -11.15
C GLN A 33 19.36 2.03 -9.68
N ALA A 34 19.15 3.10 -8.90
CA ALA A 34 18.71 3.00 -7.51
C ALA A 34 17.31 2.36 -7.40
N ALA A 35 16.38 2.74 -8.28
CA ALA A 35 15.02 2.19 -8.29
C ALA A 35 15.00 0.68 -8.63
N GLN A 36 15.84 0.22 -9.56
CA GLN A 36 15.93 -1.21 -9.89
C GLN A 36 16.48 -2.05 -8.74
N GLN A 37 17.48 -1.56 -8.01
CA GLN A 37 18.02 -2.26 -6.84
C GLN A 37 17.00 -2.36 -5.70
N GLN A 38 16.16 -1.35 -5.53
CA GLN A 38 15.10 -1.35 -4.50
C GLN A 38 13.95 -2.30 -4.87
N ALA A 39 13.60 -2.40 -6.16
CA ALA A 39 12.60 -3.33 -6.65
C ALA A 39 13.01 -4.81 -6.46
N GLN A 40 14.31 -5.14 -6.63
CA GLN A 40 14.80 -6.50 -6.39
C GLN A 40 14.73 -6.93 -4.92
N GLN A 41 14.84 -6.01 -3.95
CA GLN A 41 14.72 -6.35 -2.53
C GLN A 41 13.28 -6.57 -2.05
N ALA A 42 12.29 -5.97 -2.71
CA ALA A 42 10.88 -6.15 -2.37
C ALA A 42 10.32 -7.52 -2.78
N GLN A 43 11.00 -8.23 -3.69
CA GLN A 43 10.53 -9.54 -4.17
C GLN A 43 10.82 -10.70 -3.18
N TYR A 44 11.57 -10.45 -2.11
CA TYR A 44 11.88 -11.43 -1.06
C TYR A 44 11.02 -11.31 0.20
N ALA A 45 10.00 -10.44 0.19
CA ALA A 45 9.04 -10.38 1.29
C ALA A 45 8.13 -11.63 1.25
N PRO A 46 8.11 -12.48 2.30
CA PRO A 46 7.13 -13.56 2.38
C PRO A 46 5.72 -12.99 2.29
N PRO A 47 4.77 -13.69 1.63
CA PRO A 47 3.39 -13.23 1.54
C PRO A 47 2.84 -12.97 2.95
N PRO A 48 2.12 -11.87 3.18
CA PRO A 48 1.45 -11.65 4.45
C PRO A 48 0.53 -12.86 4.72
N PRO A 49 0.52 -13.40 5.95
CA PRO A 49 -0.37 -14.49 6.29
C PRO A 49 -1.82 -14.07 6.00
N PRO A 50 -2.66 -15.00 5.49
CA PRO A 50 -4.04 -14.69 5.17
C PRO A 50 -4.74 -14.14 6.42
N ALA A 51 -5.30 -12.94 6.29
CA ALA A 51 -6.23 -12.36 7.27
C ALA A 51 -7.54 -13.13 7.19
N ALA A 52 -7.59 -14.30 7.83
CA ALA A 52 -8.77 -15.15 7.91
C ALA A 52 -8.80 -15.81 9.29
N ALA A 53 -9.35 -15.08 10.27
CA ALA A 53 -9.64 -15.66 11.58
C ALA A 53 -10.72 -14.91 12.38
N GLU A 54 -11.19 -13.74 11.92
CA GLU A 54 -12.19 -12.96 12.66
C GLU A 54 -13.56 -13.67 12.63
N ASP A 55 -14.00 -14.11 11.45
CA ASP A 55 -15.29 -14.82 11.28
C ASP A 55 -15.28 -16.22 11.93
N ASP A 56 -14.17 -16.95 11.81
CA ASP A 56 -14.01 -18.26 12.47
C ASP A 56 -13.96 -18.12 14.00
N SER A 57 -13.38 -17.03 14.51
CA SER A 57 -13.39 -16.77 15.95
C SER A 57 -14.80 -16.48 16.46
N LEU A 58 -15.62 -15.78 15.68
CA LEU A 58 -17.01 -15.47 16.04
C LEU A 58 -17.87 -16.74 16.04
N SER A 59 -17.77 -17.56 15.00
CA SER A 59 -18.52 -18.82 14.90
C SER A 59 -18.14 -19.79 16.02
N ALA A 60 -16.84 -19.95 16.31
CA ALA A 60 -16.34 -20.79 17.39
C ALA A 60 -16.83 -20.34 18.78
N GLN A 61 -16.94 -19.03 19.01
CA GLN A 61 -17.50 -18.49 20.26
C GLN A 61 -18.99 -18.80 20.41
N ILE A 62 -19.78 -18.71 19.34
CA ILE A 62 -21.22 -19.06 19.35
C ILE A 62 -21.39 -20.56 19.63
N GLU A 63 -20.55 -21.42 19.06
CA GLU A 63 -20.58 -22.87 19.28
C GLU A 63 -20.24 -23.23 20.74
N ARG A 64 -19.24 -22.56 21.32
CA ARG A 64 -18.89 -22.72 22.74
C ARG A 64 -20.06 -22.35 23.65
N LEU A 65 -20.77 -21.26 23.36
CA LEU A 65 -21.97 -20.86 24.11
C LEU A 65 -23.09 -21.90 23.99
N ALA A 66 -23.31 -22.47 22.80
CA ALA A 66 -24.31 -23.52 22.58
C ALA A 66 -23.99 -24.81 23.37
N THR A 67 -22.71 -25.16 23.46
CA THR A 67 -22.24 -26.29 24.28
C THR A 67 -22.52 -26.05 25.76
N LEU A 68 -22.22 -24.86 26.28
CA LEU A 68 -22.46 -24.50 27.68
C LEU A 68 -23.96 -24.51 28.02
N LYS A 69 -24.81 -24.05 27.10
CA LYS A 69 -26.27 -24.11 27.23
C LYS A 69 -26.77 -25.55 27.30
N THR A 70 -26.29 -26.41 26.40
CA THR A 70 -26.68 -27.84 26.35
C THR A 70 -26.21 -28.58 27.60
N ALA A 71 -25.04 -28.21 28.13
CA ALA A 71 -24.53 -28.71 29.40
C ALA A 71 -25.30 -28.18 30.63
N GLY A 72 -26.25 -27.25 30.45
CA GLY A 72 -27.02 -26.63 31.53
C GLY A 72 -26.22 -25.65 32.40
N VAL A 73 -25.02 -25.25 31.94
CA VAL A 73 -24.15 -24.31 32.67
C VAL A 73 -24.67 -22.87 32.56
N ILE A 74 -25.32 -22.55 31.44
CA ILE A 74 -25.97 -21.27 31.20
C ILE A 74 -27.43 -21.49 30.77
N SER A 75 -28.28 -20.51 31.05
CA SER A 75 -29.67 -20.48 30.64
C SER A 75 -29.85 -19.98 29.19
N GLU A 76 -31.03 -20.21 28.61
CA GLU A 76 -31.40 -19.67 27.28
C GLU A 76 -31.30 -18.14 27.22
N ALA A 77 -31.71 -17.46 28.30
CA ALA A 77 -31.69 -16.01 28.39
C ALA A 77 -30.24 -15.48 28.33
N GLU A 78 -29.32 -16.12 29.04
CA GLU A 78 -27.90 -15.77 29.03
C GLU A 78 -27.24 -16.07 27.69
N PHE A 79 -27.59 -17.19 27.05
CA PHE A 79 -27.14 -17.52 25.70
C PHE A 79 -27.55 -16.45 24.68
N SER A 80 -28.82 -16.03 24.70
CA SER A 80 -29.35 -15.01 23.79
C SER A 80 -28.66 -13.65 23.98
N ALA A 81 -28.49 -13.22 25.23
CA ALA A 81 -27.80 -11.97 25.56
C ALA A 81 -26.32 -11.98 25.14
N ALA A 82 -25.60 -13.09 25.37
CA ALA A 82 -24.21 -13.24 24.97
C ALA A 82 -24.06 -13.24 23.45
N LYS A 83 -24.96 -13.91 22.72
CA LYS A 83 -24.99 -13.92 21.26
C LYS A 83 -25.28 -12.53 20.67
N ALA A 84 -26.24 -11.80 21.24
CA ALA A 84 -26.55 -10.44 20.82
C ALA A 84 -25.35 -9.51 21.01
N LYS A 85 -24.69 -9.59 22.16
CA LYS A 85 -23.45 -8.85 22.45
C LYS A 85 -22.31 -9.19 21.49
N LEU A 86 -22.20 -10.45 21.07
CA LEU A 86 -21.19 -10.90 20.12
C LEU A 86 -21.46 -10.39 18.69
N LEU A 87 -22.73 -10.30 18.32
CA LEU A 87 -23.19 -9.84 16.99
C LEU A 87 -23.38 -8.32 16.91
N GLY A 88 -23.30 -7.60 18.05
CA GLY A 88 -23.49 -6.16 18.12
C GLY A 88 -24.93 -5.70 17.88
N ILE A 89 -25.91 -6.54 18.22
CA ILE A 89 -27.35 -6.29 18.02
C ILE A 89 -28.11 -6.08 19.34
#